data_AF-A0A2V6R9H4-F1
#
_entry.id   AF-A0A2V6R9H4-F1
#
_cell.length_a   1.000
_cell.length_b   1.000
_cell.length_c   1.000
_cell.angle_alpha   90.00
_cell.angle_beta   90.00
_cell.angle_gamma   90.00
#
_symmetry.space_group_name_H-M   'P 1'
#
loop_
_entity.id
_entity.type
_entity.pdbx_description
1 polymer ?
#
loop_
_entity_poly.entity_id
_entity_poly.type
_entity_poly.pdbx_seq_one_letter_code
_entity_poly.pdbx_strand_id
1 'polypeptide(L)'
;MGKKTMTSRERVKRAVHLQEPDRVPRDIWITQDSYVALRRELGLSPVVSKPWDWQNTPNAIRPGTTTWSTDSRIDLDVVEKLDLDIIRRSGYPTNGGRGFVYRPEDELYIDEWGVPHHRAEFETGYGGAHFEIRIYPLAEATAKDLDDYPWPDPHDPSFLGDLPDELPRIYKDTPYAILGQFGRGGIYEQAKYLRGFEQIF
;
A
#
# COMPACT_ATOMS: atom_id res chain seq x y z
N MET A 1 -18.87 6.54 25.69
CA MET A 1 -17.54 5.94 25.41
C MET A 1 -16.72 5.99 26.69
N GLY A 2 -16.09 4.88 27.09
CA GLY A 2 -15.20 4.86 28.26
C GLY A 2 -14.02 5.82 28.07
N LYS A 3 -13.49 6.35 29.17
CA LYS A 3 -12.33 7.25 29.16
C LYS A 3 -11.11 6.47 28.66
N LYS A 4 -10.40 7.00 27.66
CA LYS A 4 -9.12 6.41 27.21
C LYS A 4 -8.09 6.56 28.33
N THR A 5 -7.48 5.44 28.71
CA THR A 5 -6.42 5.39 29.72
C THR A 5 -5.08 4.98 29.14
N MET A 6 -5.04 4.53 27.89
CA MET A 6 -3.83 4.14 27.16
C MET A 6 -3.62 5.03 25.93
N THR A 7 -2.36 5.23 25.54
CA THR A 7 -2.01 5.71 24.20
C THR A 7 -2.39 4.68 23.14
N SER A 8 -2.54 5.13 21.89
CA SER A 8 -2.79 4.25 20.75
C SER A 8 -1.74 3.14 20.61
N ARG A 9 -0.47 3.48 20.81
CA ARG A 9 0.65 2.53 20.79
C ARG A 9 0.58 1.51 21.92
N GLU A 10 0.30 1.92 23.14
CA GLU A 10 0.16 0.99 24.28
C GLU A 10 -1.02 0.04 24.08
N ARG A 11 -2.14 0.58 23.60
CA ARG A 11 -3.36 -0.19 23.29
C ARG A 11 -3.08 -1.28 22.26
N VAL A 12 -2.43 -0.93 21.15
CA VAL A 12 -2.03 -1.88 20.10
C VAL A 12 -1.03 -2.90 20.64
N LYS A 13 -0.01 -2.46 21.39
CA LYS A 13 0.98 -3.37 22.00
C LYS A 13 0.30 -4.39 22.92
N ARG A 14 -0.64 -4.00 23.78
CA ARG A 14 -1.37 -4.95 24.64
C ARG A 14 -2.15 -5.98 23.82
N ALA A 15 -2.91 -5.53 22.83
CA ALA A 15 -3.69 -6.41 21.98
C ALA A 15 -2.81 -7.45 21.26
N VAL A 16 -1.65 -7.04 20.71
CA VAL A 16 -0.70 -7.95 20.06
C VAL A 16 -0.13 -8.98 21.04
N HIS A 17 0.04 -8.63 22.31
CA HIS A 17 0.49 -9.55 23.36
C HIS A 17 -0.66 -10.34 24.01
N LEU A 18 -1.86 -10.35 23.41
CA LEU A 18 -3.06 -11.04 23.92
C LEU A 18 -3.46 -10.58 25.33
N GLN A 19 -3.20 -9.31 25.65
CA GLN A 19 -3.59 -8.67 26.91
C GLN A 19 -4.76 -7.71 26.68
N GLU A 20 -5.64 -7.59 27.67
CA GLU A 20 -6.80 -6.70 27.58
C GLU A 20 -6.37 -5.21 27.49
N PRO A 21 -6.73 -4.51 26.41
CA PRO A 21 -6.55 -3.07 26.27
C PRO A 21 -7.74 -2.28 26.84
N ASP A 22 -7.61 -0.96 26.99
CA ASP A 22 -8.70 -0.08 27.43
C ASP A 22 -9.88 0.02 26.42
N ARG A 23 -9.63 -0.31 25.15
CA ARG A 23 -10.63 -0.64 24.11
C ARG A 23 -9.99 -1.42 22.97
N VAL A 24 -10.81 -2.02 22.11
CA VAL A 24 -10.35 -2.64 20.84
C VAL A 24 -9.58 -1.62 19.99
N PRO A 25 -8.33 -1.88 19.58
CA PRO A 25 -7.59 -1.02 18.65
C PRO A 25 -8.29 -0.92 17.29
N ARG A 26 -8.19 0.25 16.65
CA ARG A 26 -8.83 0.56 15.37
C ARG A 26 -7.79 0.96 14.34
N ASP A 27 -8.01 0.49 13.13
CA ASP A 27 -7.17 0.72 11.96
C ASP A 27 -8.06 0.86 10.74
N ILE A 28 -7.52 1.43 9.67
CA ILE A 28 -8.20 1.54 8.39
C ILE A 28 -7.25 1.12 7.27
N TRP A 29 -7.80 0.34 6.34
CA TRP A 29 -7.21 0.09 5.05
C TRP A 29 -8.25 0.44 3.99
N ILE A 30 -7.85 1.21 2.98
CA ILE A 30 -8.76 1.87 2.04
C ILE A 30 -8.05 2.15 0.73
N THR A 31 -8.78 2.10 -0.39
CA THR A 31 -8.28 2.42 -1.73
C THR A 31 -8.16 3.93 -1.94
N GLN A 32 -7.38 4.38 -2.92
CA GLN A 32 -7.15 5.80 -3.21
C GLN A 32 -8.41 6.56 -3.54
N ASP A 33 -9.25 6.03 -4.41
CA ASP A 33 -10.50 6.71 -4.80
C ASP A 33 -11.46 6.83 -3.60
N SER A 34 -11.58 5.77 -2.78
CA SER A 34 -12.36 5.82 -1.54
C SER A 34 -11.76 6.78 -0.50
N TYR A 35 -10.44 6.93 -0.46
CA TYR A 35 -9.78 7.88 0.44
C TYR A 35 -10.00 9.34 0.02
N VAL A 36 -10.01 9.64 -1.29
CA VAL A 36 -10.42 10.96 -1.81
C VAL A 36 -11.83 11.30 -1.33
N ALA A 37 -12.77 10.36 -1.49
CA ALA A 37 -14.15 10.53 -1.03
C ALA A 37 -14.23 10.72 0.49
N LEU A 38 -13.53 9.89 1.27
CA LEU A 38 -13.49 9.98 2.72
C LEU A 38 -12.99 11.35 3.20
N ARG A 39 -11.91 11.88 2.62
CA ARG A 39 -11.40 13.21 3.00
C ARG A 39 -12.41 14.32 2.71
N ARG A 40 -13.13 14.23 1.59
CA ARG A 40 -14.21 15.16 1.25
C ARG A 40 -15.32 15.14 2.29
N GLU A 41 -15.81 13.96 2.68
CA GLU A 41 -16.86 13.82 3.70
C GLU A 41 -16.40 14.28 5.10
N LEU A 42 -15.10 14.14 5.40
CA LEU A 42 -14.50 14.62 6.66
C LEU A 42 -14.19 16.13 6.65
N GLY A 43 -14.35 16.82 5.51
CA GLY A 43 -14.01 18.23 5.36
C GLY A 43 -12.52 18.53 5.47
N LEU A 44 -11.66 17.58 5.06
CA LEU A 44 -10.20 17.72 5.10
C LEU A 44 -9.65 18.20 3.76
N SER A 45 -8.39 18.67 3.74
CA SER A 45 -7.72 19.13 2.52
C SER A 45 -7.78 18.06 1.42
N PRO A 46 -8.13 18.42 0.18
CA PRO A 46 -8.32 17.46 -0.90
C PRO A 46 -6.99 16.83 -1.33
N VAL A 47 -7.09 15.58 -1.80
CA VAL A 47 -5.98 14.79 -2.36
C VAL A 47 -6.44 14.19 -3.69
N VAL A 48 -5.49 13.68 -4.48
CA VAL A 48 -5.77 13.12 -5.81
C VAL A 48 -5.33 11.66 -5.88
N SER A 49 -6.17 10.81 -6.45
CA SER A 49 -5.83 9.43 -6.80
C SER A 49 -5.09 9.43 -8.13
N LYS A 50 -3.76 9.24 -8.10
CA LYS A 50 -2.91 9.14 -9.30
C LYS A 50 -1.66 8.29 -9.02
N PRO A 51 -1.84 6.99 -8.70
CA PRO A 51 -0.79 6.14 -8.15
C PRO A 51 0.42 5.95 -9.08
N TRP A 52 0.25 6.11 -10.39
CA TRP A 52 1.32 6.00 -11.40
C TRP A 52 2.24 7.22 -11.51
N ASP A 53 1.84 8.36 -10.95
CA ASP A 53 2.58 9.61 -11.09
C ASP A 53 2.47 10.48 -9.81
N TRP A 54 2.30 9.81 -8.67
CA TRP A 54 2.04 10.47 -7.40
C TRP A 54 3.18 11.41 -6.97
N GLN A 55 4.43 11.09 -7.33
CA GLN A 55 5.60 11.92 -6.99
C GLN A 55 5.66 13.25 -7.76
N ASN A 56 5.08 13.32 -8.96
CA ASN A 56 5.04 14.56 -9.76
C ASN A 56 3.69 15.27 -9.68
N THR A 57 2.69 14.65 -9.05
CA THR A 57 1.35 15.20 -8.98
C THR A 57 1.12 15.84 -7.62
N PRO A 58 0.89 17.17 -7.57
CA PRO A 58 0.61 17.85 -6.32
C PRO A 58 -0.55 17.20 -5.57
N ASN A 59 -0.38 16.97 -4.27
CA ASN A 59 -1.37 16.35 -3.38
C ASN A 59 -1.85 14.95 -3.82
N ALA A 60 -1.09 14.25 -4.67
CA ALA A 60 -1.42 12.88 -4.99
C ALA A 60 -1.16 11.96 -3.81
N ILE A 61 -2.05 10.98 -3.64
CA ILE A 61 -1.92 9.98 -2.59
C ILE A 61 -0.75 9.07 -2.92
N ARG A 62 0.16 8.90 -1.96
CA ARG A 62 1.20 7.90 -2.07
C ARG A 62 0.56 6.50 -2.08
N PRO A 63 0.86 5.66 -3.09
CA PRO A 63 0.38 4.29 -3.12
C PRO A 63 0.96 3.49 -1.95
N GLY A 64 0.14 2.59 -1.42
CA GLY A 64 0.63 1.54 -0.53
C GLY A 64 1.30 0.41 -1.32
N THR A 65 1.53 -0.74 -0.66
CA THR A 65 2.32 -1.82 -1.26
C THR A 65 1.48 -2.93 -1.88
N THR A 66 0.15 -2.88 -1.80
CA THR A 66 -0.68 -3.98 -2.35
C THR A 66 -0.94 -3.77 -3.84
N THR A 67 -0.65 -4.79 -4.65
CA THR A 67 -0.70 -4.76 -6.13
C THR A 67 -2.08 -4.49 -6.72
N TRP A 68 -3.16 -4.85 -6.02
CA TRP A 68 -4.51 -4.87 -6.61
C TRP A 68 -5.29 -3.59 -6.42
N SER A 69 -5.10 -2.91 -5.30
CA SER A 69 -6.17 -2.10 -4.70
C SER A 69 -5.91 -0.61 -4.70
N THR A 70 -4.81 -0.13 -5.30
CA THR A 70 -4.42 1.28 -5.20
C THR A 70 -4.54 1.74 -3.73
N ASP A 71 -3.95 1.00 -2.79
CA ASP A 71 -4.18 1.31 -1.39
C ASP A 71 -3.62 2.69 -1.03
N SER A 72 -4.30 3.38 -0.13
CA SER A 72 -3.91 4.70 0.33
C SER A 72 -3.01 4.61 1.53
N ARG A 73 -1.93 5.38 1.48
CA ARG A 73 -1.30 5.83 2.70
C ARG A 73 -2.21 6.84 3.41
N ILE A 74 -2.50 6.59 4.68
CA ILE A 74 -3.38 7.43 5.48
C ILE A 74 -2.58 8.54 6.18
N ASP A 75 -3.10 9.76 6.06
CA ASP A 75 -2.52 10.96 6.66
C ASP A 75 -2.90 11.10 8.13
N LEU A 76 -2.04 11.79 8.88
CA LEU A 76 -2.18 11.96 10.33
C LEU A 76 -3.50 12.65 10.72
N ASP A 77 -3.95 13.61 9.93
CA ASP A 77 -5.20 14.33 10.20
C ASP A 77 -6.43 13.41 10.09
N VAL A 78 -6.42 12.42 9.20
CA VAL A 78 -7.45 11.39 9.11
C VAL A 78 -7.36 10.43 10.30
N VAL A 79 -6.15 10.01 10.67
CA VAL A 79 -5.91 9.18 11.87
C VAL A 79 -6.48 9.86 13.12
N GLU A 80 -6.24 11.16 13.27
CA GLU A 80 -6.77 11.99 14.37
C GLU A 80 -8.30 12.12 14.29
N LYS A 81 -8.83 12.49 13.12
CA LYS A 81 -10.26 12.75 12.92
C LYS A 81 -11.12 11.51 13.16
N LEU A 82 -10.64 10.33 12.74
CA LEU A 82 -11.31 9.04 12.90
C LEU A 82 -10.96 8.33 14.21
N ASP A 83 -10.07 8.91 15.02
CA ASP A 83 -9.61 8.33 16.29
C ASP A 83 -9.02 6.92 16.12
N LEU A 84 -8.17 6.76 15.12
CA LEU A 84 -7.46 5.51 14.80
C LEU A 84 -6.24 5.33 15.71
N ASP A 85 -5.78 4.08 15.84
CA ASP A 85 -4.63 3.74 16.67
C ASP A 85 -3.36 3.48 15.89
N ILE A 86 -3.50 3.21 14.60
CA ILE A 86 -2.45 2.69 13.73
C ILE A 86 -2.24 3.68 12.59
N ILE A 87 -0.97 3.98 12.34
CA ILE A 87 -0.50 4.64 11.13
C ILE A 87 0.18 3.59 10.26
N ARG A 88 -0.33 3.41 9.05
CA ARG A 88 0.28 2.53 8.05
C ARG A 88 1.36 3.26 7.27
N ARG A 89 2.52 2.61 7.11
CA ARG A 89 3.64 3.12 6.33
C ARG A 89 4.18 2.04 5.42
N SER A 90 4.13 2.33 4.13
CA SER A 90 4.42 1.39 3.05
C SER A 90 5.79 1.66 2.45
N GLY A 91 6.55 0.59 2.18
CA GLY A 91 7.80 0.68 1.41
C GLY A 91 7.56 1.16 -0.03
N TYR A 92 8.67 1.43 -0.73
CA TYR A 92 8.73 1.74 -2.15
C TYR A 92 9.04 0.47 -2.95
N PRO A 93 8.77 0.46 -4.27
CA PRO A 93 9.37 -0.53 -5.16
C PRO A 93 10.91 -0.48 -5.04
N THR A 94 11.54 -1.65 -5.10
CA THR A 94 12.99 -1.77 -5.30
C THR A 94 13.39 -1.04 -6.60
N ASN A 95 14.57 -0.43 -6.65
CA ASN A 95 15.09 0.51 -7.66
C ASN A 95 14.60 1.96 -7.57
N GLY A 96 14.03 2.38 -6.44
CA GLY A 96 13.59 3.76 -6.22
C GLY A 96 12.47 4.19 -7.16
N GLY A 97 11.78 3.19 -7.74
CA GLY A 97 10.81 3.36 -8.80
C GLY A 97 9.63 4.24 -8.38
N ARG A 98 9.06 4.95 -9.36
CA ARG A 98 7.92 5.87 -9.19
C ARG A 98 6.58 5.14 -9.00
N GLY A 99 6.56 4.00 -8.31
CA GLY A 99 5.46 3.05 -8.40
C GLY A 99 5.57 2.23 -9.67
N PHE A 100 4.43 1.91 -10.28
CA PHE A 100 4.39 1.19 -11.55
C PHE A 100 5.02 2.02 -12.68
N VAL A 101 5.75 1.37 -13.59
CA VAL A 101 6.20 1.98 -14.84
C VAL A 101 5.03 1.95 -15.83
N TYR A 102 4.49 3.12 -16.17
CA TYR A 102 3.43 3.21 -17.18
C TYR A 102 4.00 3.00 -18.58
N ARG A 103 3.37 2.09 -19.32
CA ARG A 103 3.70 1.71 -20.69
C ARG A 103 2.55 2.18 -21.61
N PRO A 104 2.70 3.31 -22.32
CA PRO A 104 1.60 3.92 -23.07
C PRO A 104 1.11 3.09 -24.26
N GLU A 105 1.96 2.25 -24.86
CA GLU A 105 1.64 1.46 -26.05
C GLU A 105 0.54 0.41 -25.84
N ASP A 106 0.36 -0.05 -24.61
CA ASP A 106 -0.67 -1.03 -24.25
C ASP A 106 -1.41 -0.71 -22.94
N GLU A 107 -1.23 0.51 -22.44
CA GLU A 107 -1.89 1.03 -21.24
C GLU A 107 -1.68 0.14 -20.00
N LEU A 108 -0.47 -0.45 -19.90
CA LEU A 108 -0.08 -1.30 -18.78
C LEU A 108 0.83 -0.57 -17.80
N TYR A 109 0.74 -1.00 -16.55
CA TYR A 109 1.53 -0.54 -15.43
C TYR A 109 2.40 -1.69 -14.95
N ILE A 110 3.70 -1.63 -15.20
CA ILE A 110 4.63 -2.72 -14.87
C ILE A 110 5.19 -2.51 -13.46
N ASP A 111 5.08 -3.52 -12.60
CA ASP A 111 5.72 -3.47 -11.27
C ASP A 111 7.18 -3.97 -11.29
N GLU A 112 7.86 -3.89 -10.14
CA GLU A 112 9.26 -4.29 -9.99
C GLU A 112 9.52 -5.79 -10.20
N TRP A 113 8.46 -6.62 -10.23
CA TRP A 113 8.54 -8.03 -10.55
C TRP A 113 8.28 -8.31 -12.02
N GLY A 114 8.08 -7.27 -12.85
CA GLY A 114 7.74 -7.40 -14.27
C GLY A 114 6.27 -7.77 -14.52
N VAL A 115 5.41 -7.72 -13.51
CA VAL A 115 3.98 -8.04 -13.67
C VAL A 115 3.26 -6.83 -14.28
N PRO A 116 2.58 -7.00 -15.42
CA PRO A 116 1.77 -5.94 -16.01
C PRO A 116 0.39 -5.86 -15.37
N HIS A 117 0.00 -4.65 -15.02
CA HIS A 117 -1.30 -4.33 -14.44
C HIS A 117 -2.08 -3.40 -15.37
N HIS A 118 -3.32 -3.72 -15.66
CA HIS A 118 -4.25 -2.85 -16.37
C HIS A 118 -5.15 -2.14 -15.35
N ARG A 119 -5.22 -0.81 -15.41
CA ARG A 119 -6.14 -0.06 -14.55
C ARG A 119 -7.56 -0.13 -15.14
N ALA A 120 -8.42 -0.92 -14.53
CA ALA A 120 -9.83 -0.98 -14.88
C ALA A 120 -10.61 0.05 -14.04
N GLU A 121 -11.09 1.10 -14.71
CA GLU A 121 -11.99 2.09 -14.10
C GLU A 121 -13.42 1.56 -14.06
N PHE A 122 -14.12 1.86 -12.96
CA PHE A 122 -15.52 1.56 -12.79
C PHE A 122 -16.24 2.74 -12.15
N GLU A 123 -17.47 2.97 -12.60
CA GLU A 123 -18.26 4.08 -12.10
C GLU A 123 -18.96 3.67 -10.79
N THR A 124 -18.59 4.34 -9.70
CA THR A 124 -19.42 4.44 -8.50
C THR A 124 -19.84 5.90 -8.35
N GLY A 125 -20.77 6.22 -7.45
CA GLY A 125 -21.09 7.62 -7.10
C GLY A 125 -19.89 8.45 -6.59
N TYR A 126 -18.72 7.81 -6.41
CA TYR A 126 -17.45 8.40 -6.01
C TYR A 126 -16.30 8.09 -6.99
N GLY A 127 -16.59 7.49 -8.15
CA GLY A 127 -15.60 6.88 -9.05
C GLY A 127 -15.00 5.60 -8.46
N GLY A 128 -14.03 5.02 -9.16
CA GLY A 128 -13.30 3.87 -8.66
C GLY A 128 -12.46 3.21 -9.73
N ALA A 129 -11.35 2.61 -9.31
CA ALA A 129 -10.56 1.76 -10.17
C ALA A 129 -9.89 0.63 -9.39
N HIS A 130 -9.53 -0.42 -10.10
CA HIS A 130 -8.69 -1.48 -9.59
C HIS A 130 -7.66 -1.88 -10.65
N PHE A 131 -6.61 -2.58 -10.22
CA PHE A 131 -5.64 -3.15 -11.13
C PHE A 131 -5.96 -4.61 -11.42
N GLU A 132 -6.01 -4.95 -12.71
CA GLU A 132 -6.18 -6.30 -13.22
C GLU A 132 -4.86 -6.81 -13.78
N ILE A 133 -4.52 -8.06 -13.48
CA ILE A 133 -3.41 -8.75 -14.15
C ILE A 133 -3.99 -9.56 -15.30
N ARG A 134 -3.58 -9.23 -16.52
CA ARG A 134 -4.03 -9.92 -17.75
C ARG A 134 -2.97 -10.83 -18.35
N ILE A 135 -1.70 -10.61 -18.00
CA ILE A 135 -0.56 -11.34 -18.52
C ILE A 135 0.28 -11.77 -17.33
N TYR A 136 0.65 -13.05 -17.28
CA TYR A 136 1.42 -13.65 -16.21
C TYR A 136 2.83 -13.97 -16.74
N PRO A 137 3.88 -13.19 -16.38
CA PRO A 137 5.20 -13.27 -17.01
C PRO A 137 5.86 -14.65 -16.99
N LEU A 138 5.51 -15.47 -16.01
CA LEU A 138 6.08 -16.80 -15.78
C LEU A 138 5.06 -17.93 -16.01
N ALA A 139 3.92 -17.68 -16.66
CA ALA A 139 2.88 -18.70 -16.90
C ALA A 139 3.45 -20.01 -17.46
N GLU A 140 4.24 -19.89 -18.53
CA GLU A 140 4.86 -21.02 -19.24
C GLU A 140 6.33 -21.24 -18.87
N ALA A 141 6.82 -20.56 -17.82
CA ALA A 141 8.22 -20.63 -17.44
C ALA A 141 8.59 -21.97 -16.80
N THR A 142 9.76 -22.48 -17.17
CA THR A 142 10.43 -23.61 -16.54
C THR A 142 11.32 -23.13 -15.38
N ALA A 143 11.82 -24.07 -14.58
CA ALA A 143 12.77 -23.74 -13.51
C ALA A 143 14.05 -23.07 -14.03
N LYS A 144 14.47 -23.39 -15.27
CA LYS A 144 15.68 -22.80 -15.88
C LYS A 144 15.49 -21.33 -16.22
N ASP A 145 14.28 -20.93 -16.60
CA ASP A 145 13.98 -19.54 -16.96
C ASP A 145 14.07 -18.59 -15.75
N LEU A 146 14.06 -19.15 -14.52
CA LEU A 146 14.18 -18.38 -13.29
C LEU A 146 15.60 -17.84 -13.06
N ASP A 147 16.63 -18.48 -13.62
CA ASP A 147 18.03 -18.08 -13.44
C ASP A 147 18.32 -16.73 -14.15
N ASP A 148 17.63 -16.48 -15.26
CA ASP A 148 17.78 -15.28 -16.10
C ASP A 148 16.66 -14.24 -15.87
N TYR A 149 15.69 -14.54 -14.99
CA TYR A 149 14.59 -13.63 -14.72
C TYR A 149 15.09 -12.37 -13.99
N PRO A 150 14.64 -11.15 -14.37
CA PRO A 150 15.08 -9.90 -13.76
C PRO A 150 14.42 -9.69 -12.39
N TRP A 151 14.81 -10.48 -11.39
CA TRP A 151 14.29 -10.39 -10.04
C TRP A 151 14.60 -9.01 -9.42
N PRO A 152 13.66 -8.45 -8.63
CA PRO A 152 13.94 -7.26 -7.85
C PRO A 152 15.07 -7.54 -6.84
N ASP A 153 15.99 -6.58 -6.67
CA ASP A 153 17.06 -6.69 -5.67
C ASP A 153 16.48 -6.48 -4.26
N PRO A 154 16.44 -7.52 -3.39
CA PRO A 154 15.90 -7.40 -2.04
C PRO A 154 16.77 -6.54 -1.11
N HIS A 155 18.00 -6.21 -1.52
CA HIS A 155 18.94 -5.42 -0.74
C HIS A 155 18.99 -3.94 -1.18
N ASP A 156 18.25 -3.55 -2.21
CA ASP A 156 18.28 -2.17 -2.69
C ASP A 156 17.63 -1.21 -1.66
N PRO A 157 18.41 -0.33 -0.99
CA PRO A 157 17.89 0.53 0.07
C PRO A 157 16.84 1.54 -0.39
N SER A 158 16.70 1.76 -1.70
CA SER A 158 15.69 2.64 -2.27
C SER A 158 14.26 2.24 -1.94
N PHE A 159 14.00 0.96 -1.61
CA PHE A 159 12.68 0.49 -1.14
C PHE A 159 12.25 1.17 0.17
N LEU A 160 13.18 1.77 0.92
CA LEU A 160 12.85 2.51 2.14
C LEU A 160 12.52 3.98 1.88
N GLY A 161 13.03 4.58 0.80
CA GLY A 161 12.91 6.00 0.46
C GLY A 161 12.98 6.93 1.68
N ASP A 162 11.89 7.64 1.99
CA ASP A 162 11.81 8.59 3.11
C ASP A 162 11.55 7.98 4.50
N LEU A 163 11.25 6.68 4.59
CA LEU A 163 10.88 6.02 5.84
C LEU A 163 11.96 6.10 6.94
N PRO A 164 13.28 6.01 6.65
CA PRO A 164 14.31 6.14 7.67
C PRO A 164 14.29 7.48 8.41
N ASP A 165 13.85 8.55 7.75
CA ASP A 165 13.71 9.87 8.35
C ASP A 165 12.33 10.08 8.99
N GLU A 166 11.28 9.53 8.37
CA GLU A 166 9.90 9.74 8.81
C GLU A 166 9.52 8.91 10.04
N LEU A 167 9.85 7.61 10.04
CA LEU A 167 9.39 6.69 11.08
C LEU A 167 9.87 7.08 12.49
N PRO A 168 11.15 7.48 12.69
CA PRO A 168 11.61 7.94 14.01
C PRO A 168 10.84 9.17 14.50
N ARG A 169 10.50 10.10 13.61
CA ARG A 169 9.72 11.30 13.95
C ARG A 169 8.31 10.93 14.37
N ILE A 170 7.61 10.10 13.58
CA ILE A 170 6.26 9.61 13.96
C ILE A 170 6.30 8.89 15.31
N TYR A 171 7.29 8.03 15.52
CA TYR A 171 7.40 7.27 16.76
C TYR A 171 7.61 8.17 17.98
N LYS A 172 8.47 9.19 17.84
CA LYS A 172 8.80 10.13 18.91
C LYS A 172 7.66 11.13 19.18
N ASP A 173 7.09 11.68 18.13
CA ASP A 173 6.26 12.88 18.20
C ASP A 173 4.75 12.57 18.26
N THR A 174 4.34 11.31 18.01
CA THR A 174 2.94 10.90 18.02
C THR A 174 2.69 9.72 18.96
N PRO A 175 1.44 9.50 19.44
CA PRO A 175 1.11 8.37 20.31
C PRO A 175 0.75 7.09 19.53
N TYR A 176 0.78 7.11 18.20
CA TYR A 176 0.26 6.04 17.35
C TYR A 176 1.20 4.84 17.27
N ALA A 177 0.61 3.66 17.04
CA ALA A 177 1.37 2.50 16.58
C ALA A 177 1.71 2.67 15.10
N ILE A 178 2.89 2.22 14.69
CA ILE A 178 3.31 2.22 13.30
C ILE A 178 3.17 0.78 12.80
N LEU A 179 2.37 0.59 11.75
CA LEU A 179 2.31 -0.67 11.01
C LEU A 179 3.10 -0.50 9.72
N GLY A 180 4.26 -1.14 9.65
CA GLY A 180 5.05 -1.24 8.44
C GLY A 180 4.42 -2.24 7.46
N GLN A 181 4.28 -1.83 6.21
CA GLN A 181 3.78 -2.68 5.13
C GLN A 181 4.87 -2.77 4.06
N PHE A 182 5.46 -3.95 3.91
CA PHE A 182 6.57 -4.18 2.99
C PHE A 182 6.25 -5.39 2.12
N GLY A 183 6.60 -5.29 0.83
CA GLY A 183 6.29 -6.31 -0.16
C GLY A 183 4.85 -6.24 -0.68
N ARG A 184 4.62 -6.96 -1.79
CA ARG A 184 3.39 -6.97 -2.58
C ARG A 184 2.46 -8.14 -2.22
N GLY A 185 2.36 -8.44 -0.93
CA GLY A 185 1.57 -9.55 -0.40
C GLY A 185 2.44 -10.74 0.02
N GLY A 186 1.78 -11.88 0.30
CA GLY A 186 2.46 -13.11 0.67
C GLY A 186 3.18 -13.79 -0.51
N ILE A 187 4.07 -14.74 -0.23
CA ILE A 187 4.83 -15.45 -1.28
C ILE A 187 3.93 -16.16 -2.32
N TYR A 188 2.81 -16.75 -1.87
CA TYR A 188 1.82 -17.35 -2.77
C TYR A 188 1.06 -16.31 -3.59
N GLU A 189 0.87 -15.11 -3.03
CA GLU A 189 0.26 -14.01 -3.77
C GLU A 189 1.19 -13.50 -4.86
N GLN A 190 2.48 -13.38 -4.57
CA GLN A 190 3.45 -13.01 -5.60
C GLN A 190 3.56 -14.10 -6.68
N ALA A 191 3.55 -15.37 -6.27
CA ALA A 191 3.57 -16.49 -7.21
C ALA A 191 2.38 -16.45 -8.18
N LYS A 192 1.14 -16.22 -7.69
CA LYS A 192 -0.06 -16.13 -8.56
C LYS A 192 0.00 -14.96 -9.54
N TYR A 193 0.67 -13.86 -9.20
CA TYR A 193 0.86 -12.73 -10.13
C TYR A 193 1.85 -13.03 -11.24
N LEU A 194 2.83 -13.88 -10.96
CA LEU A 194 3.85 -14.26 -11.91
C LEU A 194 3.38 -15.42 -12.80
N ARG A 195 2.76 -16.45 -12.22
CA ARG A 195 2.45 -17.73 -12.88
C ARG A 195 1.00 -17.82 -13.38
N GLY A 196 0.08 -17.07 -12.80
CA GLY A 196 -1.35 -17.26 -12.99
C GLY A 196 -1.94 -18.34 -12.07
N PHE A 197 -3.24 -18.25 -11.81
CA PHE A 197 -3.95 -19.17 -10.94
C PHE A 197 -3.97 -20.61 -11.48
N GLU A 198 -4.06 -20.78 -12.81
CA GLU A 198 -4.11 -22.09 -13.48
C GLU A 198 -2.85 -22.94 -13.28
N GLN A 199 -1.72 -22.31 -12.91
CA GLN A 199 -0.43 -22.97 -12.76
C GLN A 199 -0.08 -23.29 -11.29
N ILE A 200 -0.85 -22.78 -10.33
CA ILE A 200 -0.55 -22.89 -8.89
C ILE A 200 -1.52 -23.83 -8.15
N PHE A 201 -2.67 -24.14 -8.75
CA PHE A 201 -3.70 -25.02 -8.19
C PHE A 201 -4.10 -26.09 -9.20
#